data_AF-A0A210Q457-F1
#
_entry.id   AF-A0A210Q457-F1
#
_cell.length_a   1.000
_cell.length_b   1.000
_cell.length_c   1.000
_cell.angle_alpha   90.00
_cell.angle_beta   90.00
_cell.angle_gamma   90.00
#
_symmetry.space_group_name_H-M   'P 1'
#
loop_
_entity.id
_entity.type
_entity.pdbx_description
1 polymer ?
#
loop_
_entity_poly.entity_id
_entity_poly.type
_entity_poly.pdbx_seq_one_letter_code
_entity_poly.pdbx_strand_id
1 'polypeptide(L)'
;MGLLTILKKMKQKEKERLAGATLLVFANKQDLPGALSSESIKDALQLESIETHHWLIQGCSAVTGDNLLKGIDWVVDDIASRIFTMD
;
A
#
# COMPACT_ATOMS: atom_id res chain seq x y z
N MET A 1 -21.71 7.62 -4.66
CA MET A 1 -21.72 6.82 -3.41
C MET A 1 -21.43 5.36 -3.72
N GLY A 2 -20.16 4.97 -3.82
CA GLY A 2 -19.81 3.59 -4.11
C GLY A 2 -18.30 3.37 -4.21
N LEU A 3 -17.71 2.93 -3.09
CA LEU A 3 -16.40 2.29 -2.97
C LEU A 3 -15.15 3.18 -3.08
N LEU A 4 -15.10 4.24 -2.26
CA LEU A 4 -13.86 4.56 -1.55
C LEU A 4 -13.77 3.68 -0.30
N THR A 5 -13.67 2.35 -0.47
CA THR A 5 -13.30 1.46 0.64
C THR A 5 -11.78 1.56 0.82
N ILE A 6 -11.32 2.76 1.19
CA ILE A 6 -10.02 2.91 1.83
C ILE A 6 -10.24 2.41 3.25
N LEU A 7 -9.93 1.13 3.46
CA LEU A 7 -9.71 0.62 4.81
C LEU A 7 -8.44 1.30 5.34
N LYS A 8 -8.58 2.53 5.86
CA LYS A 8 -7.61 3.10 6.80
C LYS A 8 -7.78 2.35 8.13
N LYS A 9 -7.44 1.06 8.11
CA LYS A 9 -7.45 0.16 9.28
C LYS A 9 -6.07 0.08 9.93
N MET A 10 -5.24 1.11 9.79
CA MET A 10 -4.22 1.41 10.81
C MET A 10 -4.91 2.01 12.04
N LYS A 11 -5.87 1.28 12.62
CA LYS A 11 -6.48 1.62 13.89
C LYS A 11 -5.39 1.44 14.94
N GLN A 12 -4.93 2.58 15.47
CA GLN A 12 -4.25 2.91 16.74
C GLN A 12 -3.96 1.80 17.80
N LYS A 13 -4.65 0.65 17.79
CA LYS A 13 -4.60 -0.41 18.79
C LYS A 13 -3.52 -1.48 18.56
N GLU A 14 -2.88 -1.52 17.38
CA GLU A 14 -1.84 -2.51 17.01
C GLU A 14 -0.43 -1.89 16.81
N LYS A 15 -0.17 -0.74 17.42
CA LYS A 15 1.07 0.03 17.22
C LYS A 15 2.36 -0.75 17.50
N GLU A 16 2.34 -1.69 18.44
CA GLU A 16 3.51 -2.49 18.81
C GLU A 16 3.74 -3.68 17.84
N ARG A 17 2.67 -4.30 17.32
CA ARG A 17 2.80 -5.47 16.43
C ARG A 17 3.17 -5.10 15.00
N LEU A 18 2.89 -3.86 14.61
CA LEU A 18 3.12 -3.36 13.26
C LEU A 18 4.37 -2.49 13.15
N ALA A 19 5.05 -2.19 14.27
CA ALA A 19 6.25 -1.36 14.26
C ALA A 19 7.30 -1.92 13.29
N GLY A 20 7.67 -1.12 12.28
CA GLY A 20 8.66 -1.50 11.28
C GLY A 20 8.14 -2.45 10.20
N ALA A 21 6.84 -2.69 10.10
CA ALA A 21 6.26 -3.46 8.99
C ALA A 21 6.42 -2.73 7.64
N THR A 22 6.42 -3.48 6.55
CA THR A 22 6.33 -2.94 5.19
C THR A 22 4.87 -2.66 4.84
N LEU A 23 4.57 -1.47 4.30
CA LEU A 23 3.20 -1.05 3.96
C LEU A 23 2.98 -0.99 2.44
N LEU A 24 2.21 -1.93 1.89
CA LEU A 24 1.72 -1.84 0.51
C LEU A 24 0.28 -1.33 0.47
N VAL A 25 0.06 -0.27 -0.32
CA VAL A 25 -1.27 0.28 -0.60
C VAL A 25 -1.62 -0.02 -2.06
N PHE A 26 -2.61 -0.88 -2.28
CA PHE A 26 -3.19 -1.05 -3.61
C PHE A 26 -4.23 0.02 -3.92
N ALA A 27 -3.93 0.90 -4.86
CA ALA A 27 -4.89 1.79 -5.50
C ALA A 27 -5.72 0.99 -6.51
N ASN A 28 -6.63 0.16 -5.99
CA ASN A 28 -7.40 -0.80 -6.77
C ASN A 28 -8.48 -0.15 -7.64
N LYS A 29 -9.00 -0.91 -8.61
CA LYS A 29 -10.07 -0.55 -9.56
C LYS A 29 -9.67 0.47 -10.62
N GLN A 30 -8.40 0.49 -11.01
CA GLN A 30 -7.92 1.38 -12.07
C GLN A 30 -8.52 1.06 -13.46
N ASP A 31 -9.21 -0.08 -13.59
CA ASP A 31 -10.00 -0.44 -14.77
C ASP A 31 -11.29 0.39 -14.93
N LEU A 32 -11.76 1.04 -13.88
CA LEU A 32 -13.02 1.79 -13.92
C LEU A 32 -12.82 3.24 -14.40
N PRO A 33 -13.72 3.75 -15.26
CA PRO A 33 -13.73 5.17 -15.59
C PRO A 33 -14.02 5.98 -14.32
N GLY A 34 -13.19 7.01 -14.08
CA GLY A 34 -13.29 7.86 -12.89
C GLY A 34 -12.55 7.32 -11.65
N ALA A 35 -11.74 6.27 -11.78
CA ALA A 35 -10.82 5.88 -10.72
C ALA A 35 -9.84 7.03 -10.40
N LEU A 36 -9.59 7.27 -9.11
CA LEU A 36 -8.58 8.22 -8.68
C LEU A 36 -7.18 7.71 -9.03
N SER A 37 -6.29 8.63 -9.41
CA SER A 37 -4.88 8.28 -9.63
C SER A 37 -4.22 7.84 -8.33
N SER A 38 -3.14 7.05 -8.45
CA SER A 38 -2.34 6.65 -7.29
C SER A 38 -1.77 7.87 -6.55
N GLU A 39 -1.42 8.94 -7.26
CA GLU A 39 -0.92 10.18 -6.65
C GLU A 39 -1.99 10.90 -5.82
N SER A 40 -3.22 11.05 -6.33
CA SER A 40 -4.30 11.65 -5.54
C SER A 40 -4.64 10.83 -4.29
N ILE A 41 -4.54 9.50 -4.37
CA ILE A 41 -4.74 8.61 -3.21
C ILE A 41 -3.57 8.74 -2.22
N LYS A 42 -2.33 8.81 -2.70
CA LYS A 42 -1.12 9.05 -1.88
C LYS A 42 -1.30 10.31 -1.03
N ASP A 43 -1.74 11.40 -1.64
CA ASP A 43 -1.94 12.69 -0.99
C ASP A 43 -3.10 12.63 0.02
N ALA A 44 -4.24 12.04 -0.37
CA ALA A 44 -5.41 11.90 0.51
C ALA A 44 -5.12 11.03 1.75
N LEU A 45 -4.22 10.06 1.62
CA LEU A 45 -3.76 9.22 2.71
C LEU A 45 -2.59 9.79 3.50
N GLN A 46 -1.96 10.86 2.99
CA GLN A 46 -0.77 11.50 3.55
C GLN A 46 0.39 10.50 3.70
N LEU A 47 0.62 9.64 2.71
CA LEU A 47 1.64 8.59 2.80
C LEU A 47 3.05 9.15 3.00
N GLU A 48 3.35 10.33 2.43
CA GLU A 48 4.65 10.99 2.61
C GLU A 48 4.92 11.41 4.07
N SER A 49 3.89 11.55 4.91
CA SER A 49 4.07 11.83 6.34
C SER A 49 4.44 10.58 7.16
N ILE A 50 4.44 9.40 6.55
CA ILE A 50 4.80 8.14 7.22
C ILE A 50 6.31 7.95 7.14
N GLU A 51 7.00 8.26 8.24
CA GLU A 51 8.45 8.09 8.36
C GLU A 51 8.85 6.75 9.02
N THR A 52 7.88 6.06 9.64
CA THR A 52 8.14 4.89 10.49
C THR A 52 8.15 3.55 9.76
N HIS A 53 7.69 3.53 8.50
CA HIS A 53 7.51 2.32 7.70
C HIS A 53 7.92 2.62 6.26
N HIS A 54 8.53 1.65 5.57
CA HIS A 54 8.62 1.74 4.12
C HIS A 54 7.23 1.50 3.53
N TRP A 55 6.91 2.24 2.49
CA TRP A 55 5.61 2.12 1.84
C TRP A 55 5.71 2.24 0.32
N LEU A 56 4.75 1.61 -0.35
CA LEU A 56 4.51 1.75 -1.78
C LEU A 56 3.01 1.90 -2.01
N ILE A 57 2.65 2.77 -2.95
CA ILE A 57 1.31 2.78 -3.55
C ILE A 57 1.39 2.22 -4.98
N GLN A 58 0.59 1.19 -5.26
CA GLN A 58 0.54 0.54 -6.56
C GLN A 58 -0.87 0.58 -7.12
N GLY A 59 -1.06 1.29 -8.24
CA GLY A 59 -2.29 1.22 -9.02
C GLY A 59 -2.48 -0.18 -9.59
N CYS A 60 -3.65 -0.77 -9.39
CA CYS A 60 -3.93 -2.13 -9.84
C CYS A 60 -5.41 -2.32 -10.21
N SER A 61 -5.70 -3.45 -10.85
CA SER A 61 -7.06 -3.96 -10.97
C SER A 61 -7.09 -5.40 -10.46
N ALA A 62 -7.82 -5.63 -9.39
CA ALA A 62 -8.06 -6.98 -8.89
C ALA A 62 -8.91 -7.84 -9.85
N VAL A 63 -9.65 -7.20 -10.78
CA VAL A 63 -10.51 -7.90 -11.75
C VAL A 63 -9.70 -8.42 -12.92
N THR A 64 -8.78 -7.60 -13.46
CA THR A 64 -7.91 -8.01 -14.57
C THR A 64 -6.64 -8.72 -14.11
N GLY A 65 -6.23 -8.49 -12.85
CA GLY A 65 -4.96 -8.94 -12.29
C GLY A 65 -3.81 -7.96 -12.50
N ASP A 66 -4.05 -6.84 -13.19
CA ASP A 66 -3.00 -5.88 -13.54
C ASP A 66 -2.31 -5.32 -12.30
N ASN A 67 -0.96 -5.37 -12.32
CA ASN A 67 -0.06 -4.86 -11.30
C ASN A 67 -0.21 -5.46 -9.89
N LEU A 68 -0.98 -6.53 -9.70
CA LEU A 68 -1.05 -7.22 -8.42
C LEU A 68 0.31 -7.85 -8.05
N LEU A 69 0.87 -8.66 -8.95
CA LEU A 69 2.17 -9.31 -8.72
C LEU A 69 3.27 -8.29 -8.47
N LYS A 70 3.33 -7.22 -9.28
CA LYS A 70 4.28 -6.13 -9.10
C LYS A 70 4.26 -5.53 -7.68
N GLY A 71 3.08 -5.34 -7.10
CA GLY A 71 2.96 -4.84 -5.73
C GLY A 71 3.45 -5.86 -4.70
N ILE A 72 3.14 -7.14 -4.90
CA ILE A 72 3.58 -8.23 -4.02
C ILE A 72 5.10 -8.42 -4.10
N ASP A 73 5.68 -8.42 -5.30
CA ASP A 73 7.12 -8.54 -5.52
C ASP A 73 7.88 -7.46 -4.74
N TRP A 74 7.42 -6.20 -4.79
CA TRP A 74 8.00 -5.13 -4.00
C TRP A 74 7.97 -5.39 -2.49
N VAL A 75 6.85 -5.91 -1.95
CA VAL A 75 6.75 -6.24 -0.52
C VAL A 75 7.72 -7.35 -0.14
N VAL A 76 7.82 -8.39 -0.97
CA VAL A 76 8.73 -9.51 -0.73
C VAL A 76 10.18 -9.03 -0.74
N ASP A 77 10.54 -8.20 -1.72
CA ASP A 77 11.89 -7.63 -1.84
C ASP A 77 12.24 -6.71 -0.64
N ASP A 78 11.31 -5.83 -0.22
CA ASP A 78 11.52 -4.94 0.93
C ASP A 78 11.69 -5.74 2.22
N ILE A 79 10.83 -6.75 2.47
CA ILE A 79 10.94 -7.63 3.63
C ILE A 79 12.26 -8.40 3.61
N ALA A 80 12.64 -8.97 2.47
CA ALA A 80 13.89 -9.70 2.32
C ALA A 80 15.09 -8.79 2.64
N SER A 81 15.13 -7.58 2.09
CA SER A 81 16.20 -6.61 2.34
C SER A 81 16.38 -6.32 3.83
N ARG A 82 15.28 -6.22 4.59
CA ARG A 82 15.30 -5.97 6.04
C ARG A 82 15.87 -7.14 6.81
N ILE A 83 15.47 -8.38 6.46
CA ILE A 83 15.99 -9.59 7.11
C ILE A 83 17.51 -9.68 6.91
N PHE A 84 18.00 -9.45 5.69
CA PHE A 84 19.44 -9.51 5.39
C PHE A 84 20.28 -8.41 6.05
N THR A 85 19.70 -7.25 6.37
CA THR A 85 20.40 -6.18 7.10
C THR A 85 20.47 -6.38 8.62
N MET A 86 19.79 -7.40 9.16
CA MET A 86 19.75 -7.69 10.60
C MET A 86 20.79 -8.74 11.04
N ASP A 87 21.55 -9.30 10.11
CA ASP A 87 22.76 -10.11 10.34
C ASP A 87 24.04 -9.25 10.26
#